data_AF-A0A958UQM1-F1
#
_entry.id   AF-A0A958UQM1-F1
#
_cell.length_a   1.000
_cell.length_b   1.000
_cell.length_c   1.000
_cell.angle_alpha   90.00
_cell.angle_beta   90.00
_cell.angle_gamma   90.00
#
_symmetry.space_group_name_H-M   'P 1'
#
loop_
_entity.id
_entity.type
_entity.pdbx_description
1 polymer ?
#
loop_
_entity_poly.entity_id
_entity_poly.type
_entity_poly.pdbx_seq_one_letter_code
_entity_poly.pdbx_strand_id
1 'polypeptide(L)'
;MLFVKELSKLQKINYYYLLAVMLLLATQACKQKAEKTSQQTDLPAEESFSVIIGGTNVGHLNVIRLGDTVFTDYDYKNNGRGPTLKETVVLDTDGFPVQWDIEGNTTFGNAVKEQFKLDGQNATWTDATGDNSATVTEPSFYVNQSGSPYSMLIAARLLLKAKNQSLSALPAGQLKLTELETIDSNSDAGPLKLKTYALSGIGLNPRYFILDGKDQFFAMISPKFIIIRSGYENEERRMRLLAEKYSAQRFEDLQKRFAHRYDKNIRIRNVKIFDPKTLSLTDLSSVLISGDKIQSIDAADATAGENEVEIDGAGGTLVAGLYDMHGHMGENAALLNVVAGVTSVRDMGNNNEVLNSLMQKIKSGVLAGPNITRLGFIEGKSPFNSNNGILVESEEEALAAVQTYADKDFHGIKLYNSMTGAWAPAIVKKAHELKMPVTGHVPAFS
;
A
#
# COMPACT_ATOMS: atom_id res chain seq x y z
N MET A 1 81.89 -46.25 -13.50
CA MET A 1 80.93 -47.33 -13.84
C MET A 1 79.92 -46.72 -14.82
N LEU A 2 80.07 -46.92 -16.15
CA LEU A 2 79.50 -48.04 -16.96
C LEU A 2 77.95 -47.88 -17.04
N PHE A 3 77.20 -47.73 -18.14
CA PHE A 3 77.22 -47.97 -19.61
C PHE A 3 76.21 -46.95 -20.24
N VAL A 4 76.37 -46.29 -21.41
CA VAL A 4 76.43 -46.67 -22.84
C VAL A 4 75.06 -46.98 -23.52
N LYS A 5 74.80 -46.24 -24.63
CA LYS A 5 73.94 -46.49 -25.83
C LYS A 5 72.40 -46.44 -25.65
N GLU A 6 71.57 -45.93 -26.57
CA GLU A 6 71.65 -45.94 -28.05
C GLU A 6 70.67 -44.93 -28.73
N LEU A 7 71.01 -44.60 -29.99
CA LEU A 7 70.17 -44.26 -31.15
C LEU A 7 69.51 -42.89 -31.38
N SER A 8 69.99 -42.30 -32.47
CA SER A 8 69.41 -41.26 -33.32
C SER A 8 68.27 -41.78 -34.22
N LYS A 9 67.29 -40.92 -34.52
CA LYS A 9 66.85 -40.50 -35.88
C LYS A 9 65.48 -39.81 -35.86
N LEU A 10 65.28 -39.00 -36.91
CA LEU A 10 64.06 -38.37 -37.43
C LEU A 10 63.65 -37.04 -36.79
N GLN A 11 64.01 -35.90 -37.39
CA GLN A 11 63.47 -35.29 -38.63
C GLN A 11 62.21 -34.45 -38.39
N LYS A 12 62.39 -33.14 -38.65
CA LYS A 12 61.40 -32.20 -39.19
C LYS A 12 60.03 -32.22 -38.50
N ILE A 13 59.94 -31.53 -37.35
CA ILE A 13 58.67 -31.02 -36.87
C ILE A 13 58.22 -29.94 -37.87
N ASN A 14 57.18 -30.29 -38.62
CA ASN A 14 56.54 -29.46 -39.63
C ASN A 14 56.16 -28.10 -39.03
N TYR A 15 56.67 -27.01 -39.61
CA TYR A 15 56.24 -25.63 -39.34
C TYR A 15 54.72 -25.43 -39.51
N TYR A 16 54.04 -26.35 -40.21
CA TYR A 16 52.59 -26.40 -40.33
C TYR A 16 51.85 -26.73 -39.02
N TYR A 17 52.45 -27.45 -38.07
CA TYR A 17 51.81 -27.77 -36.78
C TYR A 17 51.81 -26.57 -35.82
N LEU A 18 52.88 -25.76 -35.83
CA LEU A 18 52.91 -24.52 -35.04
C LEU A 18 51.95 -23.46 -35.62
N LEU A 19 51.80 -23.40 -36.94
CA LEU A 19 50.83 -22.52 -37.59
C LEU A 19 49.38 -22.98 -37.34
N ALA A 20 49.11 -24.29 -37.34
CA ALA A 20 47.78 -24.84 -37.05
C ALA A 20 47.36 -24.61 -35.59
N VAL A 21 48.28 -24.72 -34.62
CA VAL A 21 47.99 -24.44 -33.21
C VAL A 21 47.81 -22.93 -32.96
N MET A 22 48.53 -22.04 -33.66
CA MET A 22 48.27 -20.60 -33.61
C MET A 22 46.96 -20.19 -34.30
N LEU A 23 46.54 -20.88 -35.38
CA LEU A 23 45.22 -20.64 -36.01
C LEU A 23 44.05 -21.16 -35.15
N LEU A 24 44.26 -22.24 -34.38
CA LEU A 24 43.28 -22.77 -33.44
C LEU A 24 43.15 -21.95 -32.14
N LEU A 25 44.22 -21.24 -31.73
CA LEU A 25 44.15 -20.28 -30.62
C LEU A 25 43.62 -18.89 -31.04
N ALA A 26 43.74 -18.51 -32.32
CA ALA A 26 43.16 -17.28 -32.85
C ALA A 26 41.65 -17.36 -33.13
N THR A 27 41.06 -18.56 -33.17
CA THR A 27 39.61 -18.76 -33.42
C THR A 27 38.76 -18.92 -32.16
N GLN A 28 39.38 -18.96 -30.96
CA GLN A 28 38.67 -18.88 -29.69
C GLN A 28 38.63 -17.46 -29.09
N ALA A 29 39.39 -16.53 -29.66
CA ALA A 29 39.47 -15.14 -29.21
C ALA A 29 38.60 -14.19 -30.07
N CYS A 30 37.34 -14.55 -30.30
CA CYS A 30 36.28 -13.62 -30.73
C CYS A 30 34.91 -14.31 -30.72
N LYS A 31 34.51 -14.87 -29.57
CA LYS A 31 33.07 -14.84 -29.26
C LYS A 31 32.79 -13.42 -28.82
N GLN A 32 32.47 -12.56 -29.78
CA GLN A 32 31.80 -11.29 -29.53
C GLN A 32 30.63 -11.63 -28.60
N LYS A 33 30.77 -11.30 -27.32
CA LYS A 33 29.71 -11.47 -26.33
C LYS A 33 28.56 -10.68 -26.95
N ALA A 34 27.50 -11.35 -27.39
CA ALA A 34 26.36 -10.66 -27.99
C ALA A 34 26.01 -9.51 -27.04
N GLU A 35 26.16 -8.27 -27.50
CA GLU A 35 25.80 -7.11 -26.68
C GLU A 35 24.35 -7.34 -26.28
N LYS A 36 24.13 -7.51 -24.97
CA LYS A 36 22.77 -7.66 -24.46
C LYS A 36 22.06 -6.35 -24.78
N THR A 37 21.12 -6.39 -25.72
CA THR A 37 20.27 -5.25 -26.03
C THR A 37 19.49 -4.87 -24.78
N SER A 38 19.48 -3.57 -24.47
CA SER A 38 18.73 -3.00 -23.36
C SER A 38 17.27 -3.46 -23.37
N GLN A 39 16.73 -3.75 -22.18
CA GLN A 39 15.30 -4.06 -22.02
C GLN A 39 14.38 -2.83 -22.11
N GLN A 40 14.92 -1.65 -22.38
CA GLN A 40 14.15 -0.43 -22.59
C GLN A 40 13.81 -0.17 -24.08
N THR A 41 14.35 -0.95 -25.03
CA THR A 41 14.24 -0.63 -26.48
C THR A 41 12.82 -0.70 -27.06
N ASP A 42 11.91 -1.39 -26.39
CA ASP A 42 10.49 -1.51 -26.75
C ASP A 42 9.59 -0.44 -26.10
N LEU A 43 10.17 0.44 -25.26
CA LEU A 43 9.49 1.55 -24.61
C LEU A 43 9.66 2.84 -25.42
N PRO A 44 8.68 3.76 -25.37
CA PRO A 44 8.81 5.06 -26.03
C PRO A 44 9.95 5.89 -25.41
N ALA A 45 10.60 6.72 -26.23
CA ALA A 45 11.61 7.65 -25.75
C ALA A 45 11.03 8.66 -24.74
N GLU A 46 9.78 9.06 -24.95
CA GLU A 46 9.04 9.97 -24.09
C GLU A 46 7.65 9.40 -23.81
N GLU A 47 7.21 9.53 -22.56
CA GLU A 47 5.83 9.27 -22.14
C GLU A 47 5.34 10.38 -21.22
N SER A 48 4.04 10.64 -21.25
CA SER A 48 3.38 11.60 -20.38
C SER A 48 2.12 10.97 -19.80
N PHE A 49 1.88 11.28 -18.54
CA PHE A 49 0.74 10.80 -17.78
C PHE A 49 0.08 11.96 -17.03
N SER A 50 -1.24 12.00 -17.05
CA SER A 50 -2.07 12.93 -16.28
C SER A 50 -2.30 12.39 -14.87
N VAL A 51 -2.12 13.24 -13.86
CA VAL A 51 -2.45 12.93 -12.45
C VAL A 51 -3.83 13.49 -12.15
N ILE A 52 -4.80 12.62 -11.87
CA ILE A 52 -6.20 13.00 -11.68
C ILE A 52 -6.66 12.69 -10.27
N ILE A 53 -7.23 13.69 -9.60
CA ILE A 53 -7.86 13.58 -8.28
C ILE A 53 -9.26 14.20 -8.37
N GLY A 54 -10.27 13.44 -7.94
CA GLY A 54 -11.66 13.91 -7.99
C GLY A 54 -12.14 14.29 -9.40
N GLY A 55 -11.63 13.62 -10.44
CA GLY A 55 -11.94 13.90 -11.84
C GLY A 55 -11.25 15.14 -12.42
N THR A 56 -10.40 15.82 -11.65
CA THR A 56 -9.65 17.00 -12.10
C THR A 56 -8.18 16.63 -12.30
N ASN A 57 -7.62 16.99 -13.46
CA ASN A 57 -6.18 16.89 -13.68
C ASN A 57 -5.47 17.94 -12.81
N VAL A 58 -4.59 17.48 -11.93
CA VAL A 58 -3.88 18.28 -10.93
C VAL A 58 -2.37 18.25 -11.12
N GLY A 59 -1.87 17.60 -12.17
CA GLY A 59 -0.45 17.47 -12.41
C GLY A 59 -0.08 16.38 -13.41
N HIS A 60 1.18 15.97 -13.38
CA HIS A 60 1.76 15.10 -14.38
C HIS A 60 2.79 14.14 -13.79
N LEU A 61 3.01 13.07 -14.53
CA LEU A 61 4.23 12.27 -14.49
C LEU A 61 4.75 12.24 -15.93
N ASN A 62 5.92 12.83 -16.17
CA ASN A 62 6.59 12.80 -17.46
C ASN A 62 7.83 11.92 -17.37
N VAL A 63 8.11 11.16 -18.43
CA VAL A 63 9.21 10.20 -18.50
C VAL A 63 10.01 10.45 -19.77
N ILE A 64 11.32 10.56 -19.64
CA ILE A 64 12.27 10.67 -20.76
C ILE A 64 13.29 9.54 -20.63
N ARG A 65 13.59 8.86 -21.73
CA ARG A 65 14.59 7.77 -21.78
C ARG A 65 15.72 8.09 -22.72
N LEU A 66 16.95 8.01 -22.22
CA LEU A 66 18.18 8.14 -22.99
C LEU A 66 19.04 6.88 -22.79
N GLY A 67 18.88 5.91 -23.69
CA GLY A 67 19.48 4.59 -23.54
C GLY A 67 18.93 3.87 -22.30
N ASP A 68 19.82 3.49 -21.38
CA ASP A 68 19.47 2.85 -20.11
C ASP A 68 19.18 3.82 -18.96
N THR A 69 19.22 5.14 -19.24
CA THR A 69 18.90 6.17 -18.26
C THR A 69 17.47 6.64 -18.43
N VAL A 70 16.70 6.64 -17.35
CA VAL A 70 15.33 7.13 -17.28
C VAL A 70 15.27 8.35 -16.38
N PHE A 71 14.68 9.43 -16.89
CA PHE A 71 14.39 10.64 -16.15
C PHE A 71 12.89 10.73 -15.92
N THR A 72 12.48 11.07 -14.70
CA THR A 72 11.08 11.35 -14.41
C THR A 72 10.91 12.73 -13.81
N ASP A 73 9.83 13.40 -14.21
CA ASP A 73 9.34 14.64 -13.60
C ASP A 73 7.92 14.39 -13.11
N TYR A 74 7.76 14.31 -11.79
CA TYR A 74 6.50 13.99 -11.12
C TYR A 74 6.07 15.14 -10.24
N ASP A 75 5.04 15.86 -10.66
CA ASP A 75 4.48 16.99 -9.94
C ASP A 75 2.96 16.93 -9.95
N TYR A 76 2.34 17.15 -8.80
CA TYR A 76 0.94 17.56 -8.78
C TYR A 76 0.67 18.49 -7.61
N LYS A 77 -0.43 19.25 -7.68
CA LYS A 77 -0.91 20.10 -6.59
C LYS A 77 -2.43 19.93 -6.41
N ASN A 78 -2.82 19.41 -5.26
CA ASN A 78 -4.22 19.30 -4.84
C ASN A 78 -4.41 20.02 -3.51
N ASN A 79 -5.26 21.05 -3.51
CA ASN A 79 -5.46 21.94 -2.36
C ASN A 79 -4.13 22.51 -1.81
N GLY A 80 -3.27 23.00 -2.72
CA GLY A 80 -1.97 23.59 -2.37
C GLY A 80 -0.90 22.59 -1.88
N ARG A 81 -1.18 21.28 -1.93
CA ARG A 81 -0.26 20.22 -1.46
C ARG A 81 0.02 19.21 -2.56
N GLY A 82 1.21 18.64 -2.56
CA GLY A 82 1.59 17.59 -3.50
C GLY A 82 3.10 17.58 -3.73
N PRO A 83 3.63 16.43 -4.16
CA PRO A 83 5.06 16.28 -4.40
C PRO A 83 5.49 17.12 -5.59
N THR A 84 6.78 17.42 -5.60
CA THR A 84 7.53 17.89 -6.77
C THR A 84 8.81 17.07 -6.76
N LEU A 85 8.90 16.07 -7.62
CA LEU A 85 9.98 15.08 -7.60
C LEU A 85 10.61 14.95 -8.97
N LYS A 86 11.94 14.96 -9.00
CA LYS A 86 12.73 14.60 -10.17
C LYS A 86 13.55 13.37 -9.84
N GLU A 87 13.63 12.46 -10.80
CA GLU A 87 14.40 11.24 -10.64
C GLU A 87 15.29 11.00 -11.83
N THR A 88 16.45 10.41 -11.56
CA THR A 88 17.32 9.81 -12.56
C THR A 88 17.59 8.37 -12.16
N VAL A 89 17.21 7.42 -13.01
CA VAL A 89 17.42 5.99 -12.79
C VAL A 89 18.32 5.47 -13.90
N VAL A 90 19.42 4.81 -13.53
CA VAL A 90 20.25 4.07 -14.49
C VAL A 90 19.94 2.59 -14.30
N LEU A 91 19.56 1.94 -15.39
CA LEU A 91 19.23 0.52 -15.42
C LEU A 91 20.40 -0.30 -15.99
N ASP A 92 20.54 -1.54 -15.58
CA ASP A 92 21.39 -2.49 -16.29
C ASP A 92 20.68 -3.06 -17.53
N THR A 93 21.41 -3.89 -18.29
CA THR A 93 20.85 -4.53 -19.50
C THR A 93 19.68 -5.47 -19.21
N ASP A 94 19.53 -5.95 -17.97
CA ASP A 94 18.43 -6.80 -17.55
C ASP A 94 17.24 -5.99 -16.97
N GLY A 95 17.37 -4.66 -16.91
CA GLY A 95 16.35 -3.70 -16.46
C GLY A 95 16.37 -3.40 -14.96
N PHE A 96 17.37 -3.88 -14.21
CA PHE A 96 17.49 -3.61 -12.78
C PHE A 96 18.08 -2.23 -12.54
N PRO A 97 17.58 -1.45 -11.56
CA PRO A 97 18.24 -0.22 -11.13
C PRO A 97 19.65 -0.53 -10.61
N VAL A 98 20.65 0.15 -11.17
CA VAL A 98 22.03 0.18 -10.65
C VAL A 98 22.40 1.52 -10.03
N GLN A 99 21.64 2.57 -10.37
CA GLN A 99 21.68 3.87 -9.73
C GLN A 99 20.27 4.46 -9.73
N TRP A 100 19.90 5.15 -8.64
CA TRP A 100 18.65 5.90 -8.55
C TRP A 100 18.87 7.14 -7.71
N ASP A 101 18.72 8.31 -8.31
CA ASP A 101 18.75 9.60 -7.61
C ASP A 101 17.35 10.20 -7.63
N ILE A 102 16.86 10.63 -6.47
CA ILE A 102 15.53 11.20 -6.27
C ILE A 102 15.69 12.50 -5.48
N GLU A 103 15.20 13.60 -6.03
CA GLU A 103 15.27 14.91 -5.39
C GLU A 103 13.95 15.69 -5.51
N GLY A 104 13.75 16.63 -4.58
CA GLY A 104 12.63 17.55 -4.61
C GLY A 104 11.93 17.64 -3.26
N ASN A 105 10.60 17.55 -3.25
CA ASN A 105 9.79 17.70 -2.05
C ASN A 105 8.65 16.69 -1.99
N THR A 106 8.38 16.19 -0.79
CA THR A 106 7.20 15.37 -0.49
C THR A 106 5.91 16.19 -0.60
N THR A 107 4.75 15.52 -0.52
CA THR A 107 3.42 16.14 -0.49
C THR A 107 3.25 17.28 0.51
N PHE A 108 3.97 17.22 1.64
CA PHE A 108 3.91 18.23 2.70
C PHE A 108 5.12 19.19 2.72
N GLY A 109 5.92 19.19 1.66
CA GLY A 109 7.01 20.15 1.46
C GLY A 109 8.36 19.74 2.05
N ASN A 110 8.46 18.63 2.78
CA ASN A 110 9.75 18.14 3.28
C ASN A 110 10.68 17.84 2.09
N ALA A 111 11.93 18.30 2.18
CA ALA A 111 12.94 18.05 1.17
C ALA A 111 13.21 16.54 1.04
N VAL A 112 13.37 16.09 -0.19
CA VAL A 112 13.72 14.73 -0.57
C VAL A 112 15.12 14.76 -1.19
N LYS A 113 15.97 13.88 -0.69
CA LYS A 113 17.26 13.53 -1.30
C LYS A 113 17.51 12.06 -1.00
N GLU A 114 17.10 11.21 -1.92
CA GLU A 114 17.27 9.77 -1.81
C GLU A 114 18.19 9.29 -2.94
N GLN A 115 19.15 8.43 -2.60
CA GLN A 115 20.15 7.92 -3.52
C GLN A 115 20.32 6.41 -3.32
N PHE A 116 20.41 5.67 -4.41
CA PHE A 116 20.73 4.24 -4.41
C PHE A 116 21.82 3.97 -5.44
N LYS A 117 22.72 3.03 -5.11
CA LYS A 117 23.75 2.53 -6.02
C LYS A 117 24.00 1.05 -5.78
N LEU A 118 24.18 0.30 -6.87
CA LEU A 118 24.65 -1.09 -6.87
C LEU A 118 26.00 -1.18 -7.58
N ASP A 119 27.05 -1.55 -6.85
CA ASP A 119 28.39 -1.81 -7.39
C ASP A 119 28.76 -3.29 -7.19
N GLY A 120 28.66 -4.07 -8.27
CA GLY A 120 28.76 -5.52 -8.22
C GLY A 120 27.64 -6.11 -7.36
N GLN A 121 28.00 -6.63 -6.18
CA GLN A 121 27.04 -7.15 -5.19
C GLN A 121 26.80 -6.18 -4.03
N ASN A 122 27.47 -5.03 -3.98
CA ASN A 122 27.33 -4.09 -2.88
C ASN A 122 26.26 -3.04 -3.21
N ALA A 123 25.11 -3.11 -2.56
CA ALA A 123 24.07 -2.10 -2.62
C ALA A 123 24.25 -1.10 -1.48
N THR A 124 24.19 0.20 -1.79
CA THR A 124 24.23 1.29 -0.83
C THR A 124 23.11 2.27 -1.13
N TRP A 125 22.45 2.78 -0.09
CA TRP A 125 21.46 3.84 -0.26
C TRP A 125 21.45 4.81 0.92
N THR A 126 20.98 6.01 0.62
CA THR A 126 20.67 7.07 1.59
C THR A 126 19.23 7.47 1.35
N ASP A 127 18.37 7.35 2.36
CA ASP A 127 16.97 7.78 2.31
C ASP A 127 16.58 8.56 3.57
N ALA A 128 15.28 8.79 3.79
CA ALA A 128 14.79 9.53 4.97
C ALA A 128 15.11 8.85 6.32
N THR A 129 15.52 7.58 6.31
CA THR A 129 15.93 6.81 7.49
C THR A 129 17.43 6.83 7.74
N GLY A 130 18.22 7.34 6.79
CA GLY A 130 19.67 7.47 6.87
C GLY A 130 20.42 6.62 5.85
N ASP A 131 21.73 6.46 6.08
CA ASP A 131 22.62 5.67 5.22
C ASP A 131 22.56 4.18 5.58
N ASN A 132 22.47 3.33 4.56
CA ASN A 132 22.43 1.89 4.75
C ASN A 132 23.03 1.13 3.56
N SER A 133 23.27 -0.17 3.73
CA SER A 133 23.86 -1.02 2.71
C SER A 133 23.46 -2.49 2.88
N ALA A 134 23.58 -3.25 1.79
CA ALA A 134 23.36 -4.69 1.80
C ALA A 134 24.24 -5.38 0.74
N THR A 135 24.58 -6.64 0.99
CA THR A 135 25.17 -7.51 -0.03
C THR A 135 24.06 -8.24 -0.78
N VAL A 136 23.96 -8.00 -2.08
CA VAL A 136 22.97 -8.59 -2.98
C VAL A 136 23.49 -9.92 -3.50
N THR A 137 22.93 -11.02 -3.00
CA THR A 137 23.29 -12.40 -3.41
C THR A 137 22.37 -12.99 -4.47
N GLU A 138 21.25 -12.32 -4.76
CA GLU A 138 20.26 -12.70 -5.76
C GLU A 138 19.63 -11.46 -6.40
N PRO A 139 19.08 -11.53 -7.63
CA PRO A 139 18.45 -10.38 -8.27
C PRO A 139 17.39 -9.74 -7.37
N SER A 140 17.57 -8.46 -7.05
CA SER A 140 16.75 -7.74 -6.07
C SER A 140 16.38 -6.36 -6.58
N PHE A 141 15.15 -5.92 -6.30
CA PHE A 141 14.68 -4.57 -6.64
C PHE A 141 14.80 -3.64 -5.44
N TYR A 142 15.38 -2.45 -5.65
CA TYR A 142 15.42 -1.41 -4.63
C TYR A 142 14.05 -0.71 -4.52
N VAL A 143 13.39 -0.88 -3.38
CA VAL A 143 12.12 -0.20 -3.07
C VAL A 143 12.46 1.15 -2.44
N ASN A 144 12.38 2.21 -3.24
CA ASN A 144 12.60 3.58 -2.78
C ASN A 144 11.50 4.06 -1.80
N GLN A 145 11.81 5.08 -0.99
CA GLN A 145 10.87 5.70 -0.06
C GLN A 145 10.09 6.86 -0.70
N SER A 146 10.73 7.60 -1.59
CA SER A 146 10.22 8.87 -2.13
C SER A 146 10.12 8.92 -3.65
N GLY A 147 10.21 7.79 -4.35
CA GLY A 147 10.13 7.75 -5.81
C GLY A 147 8.72 7.90 -6.35
N SER A 148 8.63 8.27 -7.62
CA SER A 148 7.38 8.39 -8.35
C SER A 148 6.75 7.01 -8.58
N PRO A 149 5.45 7.00 -8.90
CA PRO A 149 4.75 5.78 -9.29
C PRO A 149 5.33 5.06 -10.52
N TYR A 150 6.23 5.69 -11.28
CA TYR A 150 6.92 5.04 -12.38
C TYR A 150 7.81 3.86 -11.94
N SER A 151 8.28 3.88 -10.68
CA SER A 151 8.95 2.74 -10.04
C SER A 151 8.18 1.42 -10.17
N MET A 152 6.84 1.48 -10.18
CA MET A 152 5.99 0.30 -10.37
C MET A 152 6.14 -0.31 -11.76
N LEU A 153 6.33 0.48 -12.82
CA LEU A 153 6.56 -0.05 -14.16
C LEU A 153 7.89 -0.79 -14.23
N ILE A 154 8.95 -0.22 -13.64
CA ILE A 154 10.27 -0.86 -13.58
C ILE A 154 10.15 -2.20 -12.86
N ALA A 155 9.54 -2.21 -11.66
CA ALA A 155 9.30 -3.43 -10.90
C ALA A 155 8.44 -4.45 -11.68
N ALA A 156 7.37 -4.01 -12.34
CA ALA A 156 6.47 -4.87 -13.09
C ALA A 156 7.18 -5.60 -14.24
N ARG A 157 8.01 -4.88 -15.02
CA ARG A 157 8.74 -5.48 -16.14
C ARG A 157 9.76 -6.52 -15.69
N LEU A 158 10.41 -6.28 -14.55
CA LEU A 158 11.29 -7.27 -13.92
C LEU A 158 10.50 -8.49 -13.44
N LEU A 159 9.37 -8.26 -12.76
CA LEU A 159 8.51 -9.32 -12.22
C LEU A 159 7.86 -10.17 -13.33
N LEU A 160 7.47 -9.58 -14.47
CA LEU A 160 6.92 -10.34 -15.60
C LEU A 160 7.90 -11.40 -16.15
N LYS A 161 9.21 -11.18 -15.97
CA LYS A 161 10.29 -12.09 -16.39
C LYS A 161 10.79 -12.99 -15.26
N ALA A 162 10.52 -12.61 -14.02
CA ALA A 162 10.96 -13.36 -12.84
C ALA A 162 10.19 -14.67 -12.69
N LYS A 163 10.88 -15.69 -12.16
CA LYS A 163 10.25 -16.97 -11.84
C LYS A 163 9.09 -16.74 -10.87
N ASN A 164 7.93 -17.32 -11.18
CA ASN A 164 6.70 -17.14 -10.39
C ASN A 164 6.30 -15.68 -10.20
N GLN A 165 6.75 -14.74 -11.05
CA GLN A 165 6.44 -13.32 -10.91
C GLN A 165 6.78 -12.73 -9.54
N SER A 166 7.92 -13.14 -8.98
CA SER A 166 8.36 -12.74 -7.66
C SER A 166 9.84 -12.40 -7.63
N LEU A 167 10.21 -11.40 -6.84
CA LEU A 167 11.56 -10.84 -6.82
C LEU A 167 11.91 -10.38 -5.39
N SER A 168 13.14 -10.62 -4.95
CA SER A 168 13.62 -10.10 -3.67
C SER A 168 13.68 -8.57 -3.68
N ALA A 169 13.53 -7.96 -2.52
CA ALA A 169 13.50 -6.50 -2.37
C ALA A 169 14.59 -6.01 -1.42
N LEU A 170 15.16 -4.86 -1.74
CA LEU A 170 15.95 -4.06 -0.81
C LEU A 170 15.05 -2.95 -0.24
N PRO A 171 15.17 -2.61 1.05
CA PRO A 171 16.14 -3.14 2.02
C PRO A 171 15.84 -4.56 2.53
N ALA A 172 14.59 -5.02 2.42
CA ALA A 172 14.20 -6.38 2.77
C ALA A 172 12.86 -6.76 2.13
N GLY A 173 12.54 -8.06 2.16
CA GLY A 173 11.24 -8.59 1.76
C GLY A 173 11.21 -9.07 0.32
N GLN A 174 10.00 -9.19 -0.22
CA GLN A 174 9.76 -9.77 -1.54
C GLN A 174 8.62 -9.03 -2.23
N LEU A 175 8.82 -8.72 -3.51
CA LEU A 175 7.79 -8.25 -4.40
C LEU A 175 7.09 -9.41 -5.10
N LYS A 176 5.79 -9.24 -5.33
CA LYS A 176 4.97 -10.20 -6.06
C LYS A 176 4.00 -9.46 -6.96
N LEU A 177 4.03 -9.80 -8.24
CA LEU A 177 3.08 -9.35 -9.23
C LEU A 177 1.98 -10.41 -9.40
N THR A 178 0.73 -9.97 -9.51
CA THR A 178 -0.43 -10.84 -9.76
C THR A 178 -1.29 -10.20 -10.83
N GLU A 179 -1.48 -10.88 -11.96
CA GLU A 179 -2.45 -10.49 -12.99
C GLU A 179 -3.88 -10.68 -12.46
N LEU A 180 -4.76 -9.72 -12.71
CA LEU A 180 -6.13 -9.72 -12.21
C LEU A 180 -7.14 -10.01 -13.32
N GLU A 181 -7.17 -9.18 -14.37
CA GLU A 181 -8.02 -9.39 -15.55
C GLU A 181 -7.48 -8.68 -16.80
N THR A 182 -8.00 -9.07 -17.96
CA THR A 182 -7.80 -8.37 -19.23
C THR A 182 -9.06 -7.57 -19.57
N ILE A 183 -8.88 -6.31 -19.95
CA ILE A 183 -9.96 -5.39 -20.35
C ILE A 183 -9.57 -4.66 -21.65
N ASP A 184 -10.53 -4.14 -22.38
CA ASP A 184 -10.29 -3.25 -23.54
C ASP A 184 -10.50 -1.79 -23.13
N SER A 185 -9.66 -0.85 -23.58
CA SER A 185 -9.88 0.60 -23.39
C SER A 185 -11.06 1.09 -24.21
N ASN A 186 -11.77 2.10 -23.70
CA ASN A 186 -12.84 2.78 -24.42
C ASN A 186 -12.49 4.26 -24.62
N SER A 187 -11.51 4.52 -25.48
CA SER A 187 -11.03 5.88 -25.78
C SER A 187 -11.13 6.23 -27.25
N ASP A 188 -11.30 7.52 -27.52
CA ASP A 188 -11.31 8.07 -28.88
C ASP A 188 -9.96 7.85 -29.62
N ALA A 189 -8.88 7.59 -28.87
CA ALA A 189 -7.56 7.21 -29.38
C ALA A 189 -7.47 5.78 -29.95
N GLY A 190 -8.56 5.00 -29.89
CA GLY A 190 -8.66 3.62 -30.36
C GLY A 190 -8.58 2.57 -29.24
N PRO A 191 -9.04 1.33 -29.49
CA PRO A 191 -9.07 0.29 -28.47
C PRO A 191 -7.67 -0.29 -28.23
N LEU A 192 -7.23 -0.25 -26.96
CA LEU A 192 -6.05 -0.95 -26.46
C LEU A 192 -6.49 -2.15 -25.65
N LYS A 193 -5.83 -3.29 -25.85
CA LYS A 193 -5.90 -4.40 -24.88
C LYS A 193 -5.08 -4.04 -23.65
N LEU A 194 -5.69 -4.13 -22.50
CA LEU A 194 -5.12 -3.76 -21.21
C LEU A 194 -5.13 -4.97 -20.27
N LYS A 195 -4.09 -5.10 -19.47
CA LYS A 195 -3.98 -6.09 -18.40
C LYS A 195 -3.82 -5.38 -17.06
N THR A 196 -4.64 -5.77 -16.10
CA THR A 196 -4.61 -5.19 -14.75
C THR A 196 -3.80 -6.07 -13.82
N TYR A 197 -3.08 -5.43 -12.89
CA TYR A 197 -2.17 -6.11 -11.99
C TYR A 197 -2.28 -5.57 -10.57
N ALA A 198 -2.01 -6.45 -9.61
CA ALA A 198 -1.72 -6.13 -8.23
C ALA A 198 -0.23 -6.33 -7.94
N LEU A 199 0.46 -5.29 -7.50
CA LEU A 199 1.83 -5.34 -6.99
C LEU A 199 1.80 -5.34 -5.45
N SER A 200 2.28 -6.41 -4.84
CA SER A 200 2.41 -6.57 -3.39
C SER A 200 3.87 -6.63 -2.96
N GLY A 201 4.14 -6.34 -1.68
CA GLY A 201 5.48 -6.31 -1.09
C GLY A 201 6.00 -4.92 -0.75
N ILE A 202 5.48 -3.87 -1.40
CA ILE A 202 5.87 -2.46 -1.16
C ILE A 202 5.15 -1.85 0.06
N GLY A 203 4.03 -2.42 0.47
CA GLY A 203 3.27 -1.96 1.63
C GLY A 203 2.22 -2.98 2.07
N LEU A 204 1.42 -2.61 3.08
CA LEU A 204 0.40 -3.50 3.68
C LEU A 204 -0.75 -3.83 2.71
N ASN A 205 -0.93 -3.02 1.66
CA ASN A 205 -1.88 -3.26 0.59
C ASN A 205 -1.18 -3.32 -0.76
N PRO A 206 -1.71 -4.12 -1.69
CA PRO A 206 -1.23 -4.09 -3.05
C PRO A 206 -1.51 -2.73 -3.70
N ARG A 207 -0.64 -2.33 -4.61
CA ARG A 207 -0.89 -1.24 -5.56
C ARG A 207 -1.48 -1.83 -6.84
N TYR A 208 -2.52 -1.20 -7.35
CA TYR A 208 -3.17 -1.63 -8.59
C TYR A 208 -2.71 -0.75 -9.75
N PHE A 209 -2.38 -1.39 -10.87
CA PHE A 209 -1.96 -0.69 -12.07
C PHE A 209 -2.27 -1.52 -13.32
N ILE A 210 -2.08 -0.90 -14.47
CA ILE A 210 -2.50 -1.43 -15.76
C ILE A 210 -1.35 -1.26 -16.75
N LEU A 211 -1.09 -2.31 -17.50
CA LEU A 211 -0.20 -2.29 -18.66
C LEU A 211 -1.02 -2.51 -19.93
N ASP A 212 -0.55 -1.98 -21.05
CA ASP A 212 -1.13 -2.31 -22.36
C ASP A 212 -0.56 -3.61 -22.94
N GLY A 213 -1.01 -3.98 -24.14
CA GLY A 213 -0.57 -5.20 -24.84
C GLY A 213 0.92 -5.23 -25.23
N LYS A 214 1.67 -4.15 -25.03
CA LYS A 214 3.14 -4.07 -25.21
C LYS A 214 3.88 -3.98 -23.87
N ASP A 215 3.21 -4.27 -22.76
CA ASP A 215 3.73 -4.14 -21.40
C ASP A 215 4.23 -2.70 -21.09
N GLN A 216 3.62 -1.69 -21.72
CA GLN A 216 3.86 -0.27 -21.44
C GLN A 216 2.89 0.22 -20.36
N PHE A 217 3.32 1.15 -19.53
CA PHE A 217 2.48 1.67 -18.45
C PHE A 217 1.25 2.38 -19.02
N PHE A 218 0.07 1.99 -18.57
CA PHE A 218 -1.18 2.62 -18.98
C PHE A 218 -1.77 3.47 -17.86
N ALA A 219 -1.91 2.89 -16.66
CA ALA A 219 -2.43 3.63 -15.52
C ALA A 219 -2.01 3.02 -14.16
N MET A 220 -1.80 3.87 -13.16
CA MET A 220 -1.93 3.51 -11.75
C MET A 220 -3.33 3.87 -11.29
N ILE A 221 -4.01 2.94 -10.61
CA ILE A 221 -5.42 3.09 -10.27
C ILE A 221 -5.65 2.98 -8.76
N SER A 222 -6.49 3.86 -8.23
CA SER A 222 -7.05 3.78 -6.89
C SER A 222 -8.43 4.44 -6.85
N PRO A 223 -9.25 4.21 -5.79
CA PRO A 223 -10.56 4.83 -5.65
C PRO A 223 -10.56 6.38 -5.55
N LYS A 224 -9.41 7.04 -5.35
CA LYS A 224 -9.36 8.50 -5.13
C LYS A 224 -8.30 9.22 -5.96
N PHE A 225 -7.42 8.48 -6.61
CA PHE A 225 -6.20 8.98 -7.22
C PHE A 225 -5.85 8.09 -8.41
N ILE A 226 -5.73 8.69 -9.59
CA ILE A 226 -5.39 8.00 -10.84
C ILE A 226 -4.18 8.70 -11.46
N ILE A 227 -3.26 7.91 -11.99
CA ILE A 227 -2.26 8.39 -12.96
C ILE A 227 -2.52 7.61 -14.23
N ILE A 228 -2.76 8.30 -15.34
CA ILE A 228 -3.18 7.66 -16.59
C ILE A 228 -2.44 8.26 -17.77
N ARG A 229 -2.14 7.43 -18.77
CA ARG A 229 -1.46 7.86 -20.00
C ARG A 229 -2.20 9.04 -20.62
N SER A 230 -1.46 10.09 -20.98
CA SER A 230 -2.04 11.29 -21.57
C SER A 230 -2.85 10.96 -22.83
N GLY A 231 -4.05 11.54 -22.95
CA GLY A 231 -5.01 11.25 -24.01
C GLY A 231 -6.04 10.15 -23.68
N TYR A 232 -5.94 9.50 -22.52
CA TYR A 232 -6.89 8.49 -22.03
C TYR A 232 -7.63 8.94 -20.76
N GLU A 233 -7.65 10.24 -20.44
CA GLU A 233 -8.27 10.78 -19.22
C GLU A 233 -9.76 10.48 -19.12
N ASN A 234 -10.44 10.26 -20.25
CA ASN A 234 -11.85 9.89 -20.30
C ASN A 234 -12.14 8.51 -19.65
N GLU A 235 -11.13 7.63 -19.54
CA GLU A 235 -11.24 6.33 -18.88
C GLU A 235 -11.15 6.44 -17.34
N GLU A 236 -10.80 7.60 -16.76
CA GLU A 236 -10.55 7.79 -15.32
C GLU A 236 -11.62 7.15 -14.45
N ARG A 237 -12.90 7.44 -14.75
CA ARG A 237 -14.02 6.96 -13.95
C ARG A 237 -14.08 5.44 -13.96
N ARG A 238 -13.86 4.82 -15.12
CA ARG A 238 -13.89 3.36 -15.27
C ARG A 238 -12.73 2.72 -14.50
N MET A 239 -11.55 3.32 -14.58
CA MET A 239 -10.35 2.87 -13.86
C MET A 239 -10.50 2.98 -12.34
N ARG A 240 -11.12 4.06 -11.85
CA ARG A 240 -11.42 4.23 -10.43
C ARG A 240 -12.39 3.18 -9.91
N LEU A 241 -13.48 2.92 -10.65
CA LEU A 241 -14.44 1.86 -10.30
C LEU A 241 -13.81 0.46 -10.32
N LEU A 242 -12.85 0.24 -11.21
CA LEU A 242 -12.11 -1.01 -11.27
C LEU A 242 -11.22 -1.21 -10.03
N ALA A 243 -10.55 -0.14 -9.58
CA ALA A 243 -9.78 -0.18 -8.34
C ALA A 243 -10.68 -0.42 -7.10
N GLU A 244 -11.88 0.17 -7.07
CA GLU A 244 -12.89 -0.08 -6.03
C GLU A 244 -13.30 -1.56 -6.00
N LYS A 245 -13.57 -2.16 -7.17
CA LYS A 245 -13.89 -3.60 -7.31
C LYS A 245 -12.77 -4.47 -6.74
N TYR A 246 -11.51 -4.25 -7.12
CA TYR A 246 -10.39 -5.06 -6.65
C TYR A 246 -10.16 -4.93 -5.15
N SER A 247 -10.26 -3.70 -4.62
CA SER A 247 -10.16 -3.44 -3.17
C SER A 247 -11.22 -4.23 -2.41
N ALA A 248 -12.48 -4.11 -2.82
CA ALA A 248 -13.60 -4.79 -2.16
C ALA A 248 -13.44 -6.32 -2.19
N GLN A 249 -13.16 -6.89 -3.37
CA GLN A 249 -12.96 -8.34 -3.53
C GLN A 249 -11.84 -8.85 -2.63
N ARG A 250 -10.70 -8.14 -2.58
CA ARG A 250 -9.58 -8.52 -1.73
C ARG A 250 -9.99 -8.56 -0.25
N PHE A 251 -10.66 -7.54 0.27
CA PHE A 251 -11.02 -7.52 1.69
C PHE A 251 -12.06 -8.59 2.04
N GLU A 252 -13.00 -8.88 1.14
CA GLU A 252 -13.94 -10.00 1.29
C GLU A 252 -13.21 -11.35 1.30
N ASP A 253 -12.21 -11.54 0.43
CA ASP A 253 -11.45 -12.78 0.36
C ASP A 253 -10.54 -12.95 1.59
N LEU A 254 -9.97 -11.87 2.12
CA LEU A 254 -9.24 -11.90 3.39
C LEU A 254 -10.17 -12.33 4.53
N GLN A 255 -11.37 -11.77 4.61
CA GLN A 255 -12.37 -12.16 5.61
C GLN A 255 -12.75 -13.64 5.46
N LYS A 256 -13.04 -14.13 4.25
CA LYS A 256 -13.38 -15.54 4.01
C LYS A 256 -12.26 -16.50 4.40
N ARG A 257 -11.00 -16.12 4.17
CA ARG A 257 -9.83 -16.97 4.40
C ARG A 257 -9.39 -17.02 5.86
N PHE A 258 -9.51 -15.92 6.59
CA PHE A 258 -8.89 -15.77 7.91
C PHE A 258 -9.90 -15.65 9.06
N ALA A 259 -11.17 -15.36 8.80
CA ALA A 259 -12.15 -15.28 9.88
C ALA A 259 -12.47 -16.67 10.43
N HIS A 260 -12.27 -16.85 11.73
CA HIS A 260 -12.75 -18.01 12.46
C HIS A 260 -14.19 -17.76 12.94
N ARG A 261 -15.05 -18.75 12.73
CA ARG A 261 -16.43 -18.75 13.25
C ARG A 261 -16.59 -19.94 14.18
N TYR A 262 -16.97 -19.66 15.42
CA TYR A 262 -17.25 -20.68 16.43
C TYR A 262 -18.76 -20.73 16.64
N ASP A 263 -19.35 -21.91 16.49
CA ASP A 263 -20.75 -22.22 16.81
C ASP A 263 -20.95 -22.65 18.28
N LYS A 264 -19.84 -22.69 19.02
CA LYS A 264 -19.72 -23.05 20.43
C LYS A 264 -19.24 -21.86 21.25
N ASN A 265 -19.32 -21.98 22.57
CA ASN A 265 -18.69 -21.03 23.49
C ASN A 265 -17.16 -21.09 23.35
N ILE A 266 -16.46 -20.01 23.63
CA ILE A 266 -15.00 -19.94 23.54
C ILE A 266 -14.42 -19.90 24.94
N ARG A 267 -13.54 -20.84 25.28
CA ARG A 267 -12.75 -20.81 26.52
C ARG A 267 -11.32 -20.43 26.19
N ILE A 268 -10.87 -19.28 26.68
CA ILE A 268 -9.46 -18.87 26.61
C ILE A 268 -8.81 -19.27 27.94
N ARG A 269 -8.03 -20.35 27.96
CA ARG A 269 -7.40 -20.86 29.19
C ARG A 269 -5.98 -20.34 29.38
N ASN A 270 -5.46 -20.49 30.60
CA ASN A 270 -4.04 -20.26 30.90
C ASN A 270 -3.57 -18.85 30.50
N VAL A 271 -4.30 -17.82 30.96
CA VAL A 271 -3.99 -16.41 30.71
C VAL A 271 -3.89 -15.61 32.00
N LYS A 272 -3.12 -14.52 31.96
CA LYS A 272 -3.16 -13.47 32.98
C LYS A 272 -4.02 -12.32 32.48
N ILE A 273 -5.05 -11.93 33.22
CA ILE A 273 -5.96 -10.86 32.80
C ILE A 273 -5.38 -9.52 33.27
N PHE A 274 -5.28 -8.55 32.37
CA PHE A 274 -4.89 -7.20 32.73
C PHE A 274 -6.08 -6.41 33.28
N ASP A 275 -5.94 -5.90 34.50
CA ASP A 275 -6.89 -4.97 35.10
C ASP A 275 -6.38 -3.52 34.95
N PRO A 276 -7.01 -2.70 34.09
CA PRO A 276 -6.59 -1.32 33.88
C PRO A 276 -6.85 -0.40 35.08
N LYS A 277 -7.71 -0.78 36.04
CA LYS A 277 -7.98 0.03 37.24
C LYS A 277 -6.82 -0.05 38.23
N THR A 278 -6.26 -1.24 38.39
CA THR A 278 -5.16 -1.50 39.32
C THR A 278 -3.80 -1.53 38.63
N LEU A 279 -3.77 -1.48 37.30
CA LEU A 279 -2.57 -1.61 36.47
C LEU A 279 -1.80 -2.91 36.79
N SER A 280 -2.53 -3.99 37.04
CA SER A 280 -1.97 -5.26 37.49
C SER A 280 -2.46 -6.43 36.63
N LEU A 281 -1.78 -7.56 36.79
CA LEU A 281 -2.16 -8.84 36.18
C LEU A 281 -2.75 -9.75 37.26
N THR A 282 -3.80 -10.48 36.92
CA THR A 282 -4.28 -11.60 37.73
C THR A 282 -3.26 -12.74 37.76
N ASP A 283 -3.45 -13.69 38.68
CA ASP A 283 -2.93 -15.05 38.51
C ASP A 283 -3.52 -15.71 37.26
N LEU A 284 -2.96 -16.86 36.86
CA LEU A 284 -3.47 -17.62 35.72
C LEU A 284 -4.96 -17.93 35.90
N SER A 285 -5.73 -17.68 34.85
CA SER A 285 -7.18 -17.79 34.82
C SER A 285 -7.64 -18.37 33.49
N SER A 286 -8.91 -18.75 33.43
CA SER A 286 -9.60 -19.13 32.19
C SER A 286 -10.83 -18.25 31.98
N VAL A 287 -11.07 -17.78 30.77
CA VAL A 287 -12.22 -16.91 30.46
C VAL A 287 -13.17 -17.63 29.52
N LEU A 288 -14.43 -17.80 29.94
CA LEU A 288 -15.49 -18.38 29.13
C LEU A 288 -16.30 -17.26 28.48
N ILE A 289 -16.45 -17.33 27.16
CA ILE A 289 -17.21 -16.41 26.33
C ILE A 289 -18.38 -17.17 25.71
N SER A 290 -19.59 -16.67 25.91
CA SER A 290 -20.82 -17.21 25.34
C SER A 290 -21.49 -16.15 24.47
N GLY A 291 -21.57 -16.41 23.17
CA GLY A 291 -22.05 -15.42 22.20
C GLY A 291 -21.18 -14.15 22.21
N ASP A 292 -21.77 -13.02 22.57
CA ASP A 292 -21.13 -11.69 22.61
C ASP A 292 -20.72 -11.25 24.04
N LYS A 293 -20.75 -12.15 25.02
CA LYS A 293 -20.51 -11.82 26.43
C LYS A 293 -19.49 -12.74 27.08
N ILE A 294 -18.69 -12.16 27.97
CA ILE A 294 -17.93 -12.92 28.97
C ILE A 294 -18.94 -13.51 29.95
N GLN A 295 -18.99 -14.83 30.02
CA GLN A 295 -19.89 -15.57 30.91
C GLN A 295 -19.28 -15.77 32.29
N SER A 296 -18.01 -16.16 32.36
CA SER A 296 -17.29 -16.37 33.61
C SER A 296 -15.77 -16.18 33.45
N ILE A 297 -15.13 -15.91 34.59
CA ILE A 297 -13.68 -16.00 34.77
C ILE A 297 -13.46 -17.10 35.80
N ASP A 298 -12.85 -18.19 35.38
CA ASP A 298 -12.66 -19.42 36.13
C ASP A 298 -11.17 -19.63 36.47
N ALA A 299 -10.90 -20.66 37.26
CA ALA A 299 -9.52 -21.10 37.55
C ALA A 299 -8.77 -21.52 36.27
N ALA A 300 -7.44 -21.43 36.31
CA ALA A 300 -6.56 -21.74 35.18
C ALA A 300 -6.74 -23.15 34.61
N ASP A 301 -7.11 -24.11 35.45
CA ASP A 301 -7.27 -25.54 35.14
C ASP A 301 -8.70 -25.94 34.76
N ALA A 302 -9.61 -24.96 34.63
CA ALA A 302 -10.96 -25.21 34.15
C ALA A 302 -10.94 -25.84 32.74
N THR A 303 -11.43 -27.07 32.64
CA THR A 303 -11.47 -27.84 31.40
C THR A 303 -12.60 -27.38 30.48
N ALA A 304 -12.37 -27.36 29.18
CA ALA A 304 -13.40 -27.05 28.20
C ALA A 304 -14.56 -28.09 28.24
N GLY A 305 -15.80 -27.59 28.29
CA GLY A 305 -17.01 -28.42 28.17
C GLY A 305 -17.29 -28.90 26.74
N GLU A 306 -18.25 -29.80 26.56
CA GLU A 306 -18.60 -30.36 25.23
C GLU A 306 -19.04 -29.28 24.21
N ASN A 307 -19.67 -28.20 24.70
CA ASN A 307 -20.10 -27.05 23.91
C ASN A 307 -19.11 -25.87 23.94
N GLU A 308 -17.83 -26.16 24.14
CA GLU A 308 -16.77 -25.15 24.19
C GLU A 308 -15.66 -25.46 23.18
N VAL A 309 -15.09 -24.41 22.60
CA VAL A 309 -13.83 -24.45 21.85
C VAL A 309 -12.76 -23.84 22.73
N GLU A 310 -11.67 -24.57 22.92
CA GLU A 310 -10.55 -24.14 23.75
C GLU A 310 -9.52 -23.37 22.92
N ILE A 311 -9.02 -22.28 23.49
CA ILE A 311 -7.85 -21.54 23.04
C ILE A 311 -6.87 -21.48 24.23
N ASP A 312 -5.68 -22.06 24.07
CA ASP A 312 -4.62 -21.97 25.10
C ASP A 312 -3.85 -20.64 24.96
N GLY A 313 -3.88 -19.83 26.01
CA GLY A 313 -3.15 -18.58 26.10
C GLY A 313 -1.67 -18.72 26.45
N ALA A 314 -1.19 -19.93 26.76
CA ALA A 314 0.21 -20.23 27.04
C ALA A 314 0.88 -19.35 28.12
N GLY A 315 0.11 -18.91 29.11
CA GLY A 315 0.56 -18.00 30.18
C GLY A 315 0.67 -16.53 29.77
N GLY A 316 0.21 -16.19 28.56
CA GLY A 316 0.19 -14.84 28.02
C GLY A 316 -0.81 -13.92 28.71
N THR A 317 -0.76 -12.64 28.34
CA THR A 317 -1.65 -11.62 28.90
C THR A 317 -2.91 -11.47 28.03
N LEU A 318 -4.09 -11.60 28.65
CA LEU A 318 -5.36 -11.24 28.06
C LEU A 318 -5.69 -9.79 28.41
N VAL A 319 -5.80 -8.96 27.38
CA VAL A 319 -6.24 -7.55 27.49
C VAL A 319 -7.63 -7.40 26.91
N ALA A 320 -8.40 -6.44 27.42
CA ALA A 320 -9.63 -6.03 26.77
C ALA A 320 -9.33 -5.51 25.35
N GLY A 321 -10.28 -5.71 24.43
CA GLY A 321 -10.15 -5.20 23.07
C GLY A 321 -9.93 -3.69 23.06
N LEU A 322 -8.99 -3.22 22.25
CA LEU A 322 -8.55 -1.83 22.27
C LEU A 322 -9.59 -0.91 21.61
N TYR A 323 -9.61 0.35 22.05
CA TYR A 323 -10.50 1.39 21.56
C TYR A 323 -9.68 2.52 20.92
N ASP A 324 -9.90 2.75 19.62
CA ASP A 324 -9.45 4.00 18.97
C ASP A 324 -10.54 5.06 19.11
N MET A 325 -10.25 6.12 19.85
CA MET A 325 -11.20 7.18 20.15
C MET A 325 -11.25 8.28 19.08
N HIS A 326 -10.40 8.23 18.05
CA HIS A 326 -10.41 9.18 16.93
C HIS A 326 -10.00 8.52 15.61
N GLY A 327 -10.90 7.72 15.05
CA GLY A 327 -10.70 7.08 13.75
C GLY A 327 -11.41 7.79 12.59
N HIS A 328 -10.94 7.49 11.38
CA HIS A 328 -11.66 7.72 10.13
C HIS A 328 -11.70 6.40 9.35
N MET A 329 -12.86 5.77 9.31
CA MET A 329 -12.99 4.41 8.84
C MET A 329 -13.16 4.29 7.32
N GLY A 330 -12.59 3.22 6.80
CA GLY A 330 -12.66 2.73 5.43
C GLY A 330 -12.27 1.25 5.44
N GLU A 331 -12.45 0.51 4.35
CA GLU A 331 -12.23 -0.95 4.32
C GLU A 331 -10.83 -1.35 4.83
N ASN A 332 -9.79 -0.61 4.41
CA ASN A 332 -8.42 -0.84 4.90
C ASN A 332 -8.27 -0.56 6.40
N ALA A 333 -8.74 0.60 6.86
CA ALA A 333 -8.60 0.96 8.26
C ALA A 333 -9.39 0.00 9.16
N ALA A 334 -10.53 -0.51 8.69
CA ALA A 334 -11.32 -1.50 9.41
C ALA A 334 -10.52 -2.78 9.65
N LEU A 335 -9.92 -3.37 8.61
CA LEU A 335 -9.08 -4.57 8.77
C LEU A 335 -7.85 -4.30 9.66
N LEU A 336 -7.10 -3.23 9.39
CA LEU A 336 -5.86 -2.95 10.11
C LEU A 336 -6.08 -2.69 11.60
N ASN A 337 -7.19 -2.05 11.97
CA ASN A 337 -7.55 -1.88 13.38
C ASN A 337 -7.70 -3.23 14.09
N VAL A 338 -8.46 -4.16 13.50
CA VAL A 338 -8.64 -5.50 14.09
C VAL A 338 -7.32 -6.25 14.19
N VAL A 339 -6.47 -6.19 13.16
CA VAL A 339 -5.15 -6.83 13.17
C VAL A 339 -4.24 -6.24 14.27
N ALA A 340 -4.39 -4.96 14.59
CA ALA A 340 -3.68 -4.29 15.68
C ALA A 340 -4.33 -4.51 17.07
N GLY A 341 -5.41 -5.29 17.18
CA GLY A 341 -6.14 -5.54 18.43
C GLY A 341 -7.18 -4.47 18.80
N VAL A 342 -7.44 -3.50 17.92
CA VAL A 342 -8.50 -2.50 18.07
C VAL A 342 -9.82 -3.12 17.62
N THR A 343 -10.71 -3.36 18.59
CA THR A 343 -12.02 -3.98 18.38
C THR A 343 -13.15 -2.96 18.32
N SER A 344 -12.89 -1.71 18.68
CA SER A 344 -13.87 -0.62 18.69
C SER A 344 -13.24 0.68 18.24
N VAL A 345 -13.95 1.45 17.42
CA VAL A 345 -13.50 2.74 16.91
C VAL A 345 -14.61 3.77 17.02
N ARG A 346 -14.29 4.97 17.49
CA ARG A 346 -15.13 6.15 17.33
C ARG A 346 -14.75 6.87 16.04
N ASP A 347 -15.61 6.75 15.02
CA ASP A 347 -15.44 7.48 13.77
C ASP A 347 -15.85 8.94 13.96
N MET A 348 -14.87 9.83 13.77
CA MET A 348 -14.98 11.25 14.05
C MET A 348 -15.37 12.05 12.80
N GLY A 349 -16.21 11.49 11.93
CA GLY A 349 -16.76 12.16 10.76
C GLY A 349 -16.26 11.57 9.45
N ASN A 350 -17.21 11.32 8.56
CA ASN A 350 -16.99 10.58 7.33
C ASN A 350 -18.13 10.87 6.35
N ASN A 351 -17.99 10.43 5.10
CA ASN A 351 -19.17 10.36 4.23
C ASN A 351 -20.17 9.34 4.82
N ASN A 352 -21.39 9.80 5.13
CA ASN A 352 -22.38 9.03 5.89
C ASN A 352 -22.82 7.76 5.15
N GLU A 353 -23.03 7.84 3.84
CA GLU A 353 -23.49 6.73 3.01
C GLU A 353 -22.40 5.65 2.89
N VAL A 354 -21.16 6.06 2.63
CA VAL A 354 -19.99 5.17 2.56
C VAL A 354 -19.75 4.48 3.90
N LEU A 355 -19.78 5.24 5.01
CA LEU A 355 -19.57 4.68 6.34
C LEU A 355 -20.70 3.71 6.71
N ASN A 356 -21.95 4.05 6.40
CA ASN A 356 -23.07 3.16 6.65
C ASN A 356 -22.93 1.84 5.88
N SER A 357 -22.52 1.89 4.60
CA SER A 357 -22.24 0.69 3.81
C SER A 357 -21.14 -0.18 4.44
N LEU A 358 -20.03 0.43 4.87
CA LEU A 358 -18.96 -0.27 5.58
C LEU A 358 -19.46 -0.95 6.86
N MET A 359 -20.22 -0.23 7.69
CA MET A 359 -20.78 -0.77 8.92
C MET A 359 -21.70 -1.98 8.67
N GLN A 360 -22.54 -1.94 7.63
CA GLN A 360 -23.39 -3.08 7.26
C GLN A 360 -22.59 -4.29 6.76
N LYS A 361 -21.50 -4.06 6.01
CA LYS A 361 -20.60 -5.13 5.58
C LYS A 361 -19.84 -5.77 6.75
N ILE A 362 -19.42 -4.98 7.73
CA ILE A 362 -18.79 -5.49 8.97
C ILE A 362 -19.82 -6.31 9.77
N LYS A 363 -21.02 -5.74 9.99
CA LYS A 363 -22.08 -6.39 10.77
C LYS A 363 -22.54 -7.72 10.16
N SER A 364 -22.60 -7.80 8.82
CA SER A 364 -22.96 -9.04 8.11
C SER A 364 -21.80 -10.04 8.01
N GLY A 365 -20.60 -9.67 8.44
CA GLY A 365 -19.40 -10.50 8.38
C GLY A 365 -18.81 -10.65 6.97
N VAL A 366 -19.21 -9.79 6.03
CA VAL A 366 -18.64 -9.69 4.67
C VAL A 366 -17.24 -9.08 4.72
N LEU A 367 -17.01 -8.11 5.60
CA LEU A 367 -15.70 -7.50 5.86
C LEU A 367 -15.29 -7.67 7.32
N ALA A 368 -13.99 -7.79 7.57
CA ALA A 368 -13.43 -7.63 8.90
C ALA A 368 -13.47 -6.16 9.32
N GLY A 369 -13.81 -5.88 10.58
CA GLY A 369 -13.71 -4.54 11.13
C GLY A 369 -14.09 -4.45 12.60
N PRO A 370 -13.71 -3.34 13.25
CA PRO A 370 -14.09 -3.06 14.63
C PRO A 370 -15.58 -2.69 14.70
N ASN A 371 -16.12 -2.65 15.92
CA ASN A 371 -17.38 -1.96 16.19
C ASN A 371 -17.20 -0.47 15.96
N ILE A 372 -18.04 0.14 15.12
CA ILE A 372 -17.93 1.55 14.76
C ILE A 372 -19.02 2.36 15.48
N THR A 373 -18.59 3.30 16.30
CA THR A 373 -19.44 4.36 16.86
C THR A 373 -19.25 5.62 16.04
N ARG A 374 -20.25 6.04 15.27
CA ARG A 374 -20.17 7.20 14.38
C ARG A 374 -20.66 8.50 15.04
N LEU A 375 -19.91 9.58 14.85
CA LEU A 375 -20.33 10.94 15.23
C LEU A 375 -20.78 11.76 14.02
N GLY A 376 -21.78 12.61 14.24
CA GLY A 376 -22.32 13.51 13.23
C GLY A 376 -21.41 14.71 13.02
N PHE A 377 -20.82 14.81 11.83
CA PHE A 377 -19.85 15.85 11.48
C PHE A 377 -20.55 17.12 10.98
N ILE A 378 -20.48 18.20 11.76
CA ILE A 378 -21.01 19.52 11.40
C ILE A 378 -19.84 20.44 11.07
N GLU A 379 -19.89 21.02 9.87
CA GLU A 379 -18.86 21.90 9.32
C GLU A 379 -19.48 23.20 8.82
N GLY A 380 -18.78 24.32 9.01
CA GLY A 380 -19.21 25.59 8.44
C GLY A 380 -18.79 25.74 6.98
N LYS A 381 -19.67 26.27 6.14
CA LYS A 381 -19.30 26.55 4.75
C LYS A 381 -18.25 27.66 4.69
N SER A 382 -17.17 27.41 3.97
CA SER A 382 -16.10 28.38 3.74
C SER A 382 -15.26 27.94 2.54
N PRO A 383 -14.39 28.78 1.99
CA PRO A 383 -13.43 28.34 0.97
C PRO A 383 -12.49 27.18 1.41
N PHE A 384 -12.45 26.85 2.70
CA PHE A 384 -11.54 25.86 3.28
C PHE A 384 -12.24 24.67 3.95
N ASN A 385 -13.57 24.53 3.79
CA ASN A 385 -14.34 23.53 4.51
C ASN A 385 -14.01 22.09 4.10
N SER A 386 -14.18 21.16 5.05
CA SER A 386 -14.25 19.73 4.77
C SER A 386 -15.62 19.36 4.18
N ASN A 387 -15.70 18.28 3.40
CA ASN A 387 -16.95 17.82 2.76
C ASN A 387 -17.41 16.43 3.28
N ASN A 388 -17.01 16.05 4.49
CA ASN A 388 -17.25 14.72 5.08
C ASN A 388 -18.41 14.73 6.10
N GLY A 389 -19.48 15.51 5.85
CA GLY A 389 -20.62 15.61 6.76
C GLY A 389 -21.63 16.65 6.28
N ILE A 390 -22.38 17.25 7.22
CA ILE A 390 -23.35 18.30 6.91
C ILE A 390 -22.65 19.66 6.96
N LEU A 391 -22.74 20.39 5.85
CA LEU A 391 -22.31 21.78 5.74
C LEU A 391 -23.43 22.72 6.16
N VAL A 392 -23.07 23.74 6.95
CA VAL A 392 -24.01 24.72 7.47
C VAL A 392 -23.49 26.14 7.27
N GLU A 393 -24.40 27.06 6.99
CA GLU A 393 -24.15 28.49 6.80
C GLU A 393 -24.75 29.36 7.92
N SER A 394 -25.59 28.77 8.79
CA SER A 394 -26.23 29.48 9.90
C SER A 394 -26.37 28.62 11.17
N GLU A 395 -26.74 29.27 12.28
CA GLU A 395 -27.07 28.57 13.54
C GLU A 395 -28.28 27.64 13.36
N GLU A 396 -29.32 28.09 12.65
CA GLU A 396 -30.52 27.29 12.40
C GLU A 396 -30.20 26.01 11.62
N GLU A 397 -29.35 26.11 10.60
CA GLU A 397 -28.88 24.95 9.84
C GLU A 397 -28.04 24.01 10.71
N ALA A 398 -27.19 24.55 11.60
CA ALA A 398 -26.43 23.75 12.55
C ALA A 398 -27.34 22.98 13.52
N LEU A 399 -28.38 23.62 14.05
CA LEU A 399 -29.38 22.97 14.90
C LEU A 399 -30.18 21.90 14.15
N ALA A 400 -30.53 22.15 12.88
CA ALA A 400 -31.18 21.18 12.00
C ALA A 400 -30.27 19.98 11.69
N ALA A 401 -28.96 20.21 11.54
CA ALA A 401 -27.97 19.15 11.37
C ALA A 401 -27.88 18.24 12.60
N VAL A 402 -27.91 18.81 13.82
CA VAL A 402 -27.98 18.01 15.07
C VAL A 402 -29.20 17.10 15.05
N GLN A 403 -30.38 17.64 14.71
CA GLN A 403 -31.61 16.86 14.63
C GLN A 403 -31.49 15.73 13.58
N THR A 404 -30.95 16.05 12.40
CA THR A 404 -30.74 15.06 11.32
C THR A 404 -29.85 13.90 11.78
N TYR A 405 -28.80 14.18 12.55
CA TYR A 405 -27.92 13.15 13.08
C TYR A 405 -28.59 12.32 14.19
N ALA A 406 -29.38 12.95 15.07
CA ALA A 406 -30.18 12.24 16.05
C ALA A 406 -31.18 11.28 15.40
N ASP A 407 -31.88 11.73 14.36
CA ASP A 407 -32.87 10.93 13.62
C ASP A 407 -32.21 9.73 12.89
N LYS A 408 -30.90 9.81 12.61
CA LYS A 408 -30.10 8.76 11.97
C LYS A 408 -29.29 7.91 12.97
N ASP A 409 -29.62 8.00 14.26
CA ASP A 409 -29.02 7.22 15.35
C ASP A 409 -27.48 7.36 15.42
N PHE A 410 -27.00 8.59 15.20
CA PHE A 410 -25.60 8.90 15.46
C PHE A 410 -25.37 9.03 16.96
N HIS A 411 -24.21 8.59 17.43
CA HIS A 411 -23.93 8.57 18.86
C HIS A 411 -23.79 9.97 19.46
N GLY A 412 -23.27 10.93 18.69
CA GLY A 412 -22.99 12.29 19.15
C GLY A 412 -22.65 13.23 17.99
N ILE A 413 -22.23 14.44 18.31
CA ILE A 413 -21.91 15.49 17.33
C ILE A 413 -20.41 15.84 17.39
N LYS A 414 -19.80 16.04 16.22
CA LYS A 414 -18.47 16.60 16.06
C LYS A 414 -18.55 17.98 15.39
N LEU A 415 -18.04 19.00 16.06
CA LEU A 415 -17.85 20.35 15.50
C LEU A 415 -16.53 20.43 14.73
N TYR A 416 -16.47 21.25 13.68
CA TYR A 416 -15.28 21.41 12.87
C TYR A 416 -14.92 22.87 12.55
N ASN A 417 -13.74 23.03 11.95
CA ASN A 417 -12.94 24.25 11.89
C ASN A 417 -13.67 25.47 11.32
N SER A 418 -14.47 25.29 10.26
CA SER A 418 -15.00 26.40 9.50
C SER A 418 -16.35 26.92 10.01
N MET A 419 -16.89 26.32 11.08
CA MET A 419 -18.11 26.76 11.73
C MET A 419 -17.91 28.08 12.49
N THR A 420 -18.94 28.93 12.55
CA THR A 420 -18.92 30.11 13.43
C THR A 420 -18.96 29.68 14.90
N GLY A 421 -17.97 30.08 15.69
CA GLY A 421 -17.85 29.66 17.10
C GLY A 421 -19.05 30.04 17.98
N ALA A 422 -19.73 31.14 17.66
CA ALA A 422 -20.91 31.63 18.40
C ALA A 422 -22.09 30.64 18.39
N TRP A 423 -22.17 29.72 17.42
CA TRP A 423 -23.23 28.72 17.33
C TRP A 423 -23.02 27.53 18.29
N ALA A 424 -21.76 27.32 18.74
CA ALA A 424 -21.40 26.15 19.53
C ALA A 424 -22.24 25.97 20.82
N PRO A 425 -22.52 27.03 21.63
CA PRO A 425 -23.38 26.89 22.80
C PRO A 425 -24.80 26.40 22.48
N ALA A 426 -25.40 26.89 21.38
CA ALA A 426 -26.74 26.48 20.95
C ALA A 426 -26.73 25.02 20.48
N ILE A 427 -25.73 24.62 19.69
CA ILE A 427 -25.53 23.25 19.22
C ILE A 427 -25.34 22.28 20.39
N VAL A 428 -24.49 22.64 21.36
CA VAL A 428 -24.23 21.83 22.56
C VAL A 428 -25.51 21.65 23.37
N LYS A 429 -26.27 22.73 23.59
CA LYS A 429 -27.55 22.65 24.30
C LYS A 429 -28.52 21.69 23.61
N LYS A 430 -28.73 21.84 22.29
CA LYS A 430 -29.63 20.99 21.50
C LYS A 430 -29.18 19.53 21.48
N ALA A 431 -27.88 19.27 21.33
CA ALA A 431 -27.33 17.91 21.36
C ALA A 431 -27.55 17.24 22.73
N HIS A 432 -27.31 17.96 23.84
CA HIS A 432 -27.54 17.43 25.18
C HIS A 432 -29.03 17.17 25.48
N GLU A 433 -29.95 18.00 24.98
CA GLU A 433 -31.40 17.73 25.04
C GLU A 433 -31.76 16.39 24.34
N LEU A 434 -31.01 16.04 23.30
CA LEU A 434 -31.12 14.77 22.56
C LEU A 434 -30.21 13.66 23.12
N LYS A 435 -29.56 13.89 24.27
CA LYS A 435 -28.62 12.96 24.93
C LYS A 435 -27.40 12.59 24.09
N MET A 436 -27.01 13.46 23.18
CA MET A 436 -25.85 13.32 22.31
C MET A 436 -24.65 14.09 22.89
N PRO A 437 -23.50 13.45 23.16
CA PRO A 437 -22.27 14.16 23.50
C PRO A 437 -21.78 15.00 22.32
N VAL A 438 -21.06 16.09 22.62
CA VAL A 438 -20.40 16.95 21.64
C VAL A 438 -18.89 16.93 21.83
N THR A 439 -18.15 16.84 20.73
CA THR A 439 -16.69 16.89 20.68
C THR A 439 -16.24 17.54 19.36
N GLY A 440 -14.95 17.55 19.06
CA GLY A 440 -14.42 17.99 17.78
C GLY A 440 -13.34 19.04 17.90
N HIS A 441 -13.17 19.82 16.83
CA HIS A 441 -12.21 20.90 16.81
C HIS A 441 -12.82 22.15 17.43
N VAL A 442 -11.99 22.93 18.11
CA VAL A 442 -12.36 24.30 18.48
C VAL A 442 -12.43 25.09 17.17
N PRO A 443 -13.56 25.72 16.84
CA PRO A 443 -13.71 26.43 15.57
C PRO A 443 -12.65 27.52 15.39
N ALA A 444 -12.06 27.60 14.19
CA ALA A 444 -10.88 28.41 13.94
C ALA A 444 -11.18 29.91 13.75
N PHE A 445 -12.43 30.25 13.43
CA PHE A 445 -12.89 31.62 13.17
C PHE A 445 -13.70 32.20 14.35
N SER A 446 -13.40 31.73 15.58
CA SER A 446 -14.02 32.18 16.83
C SER A 446 -13.53 33.55 17.31
#